data_AF-X1FIQ6-F1
#
_entry.id   AF-X1FIQ6-F1
#
_cell.length_a   1.000
_cell.length_b   1.000
_cell.length_c   1.000
_cell.angle_alpha   90.00
_cell.angle_beta   90.00
_cell.angle_gamma   90.00
#
_symmetry.space_group_name_H-M   'P 1'
#
loop_
_entity.id
_entity.type
_entity.pdbx_description
1 polymer ?
#
loop_
_entity_poly.entity_id
_entity_poly.type
_entity_poly.pdbx_seq_one_letter_code
_entity_poly.pdbx_strand_id
1 'polypeptide(L)' 'NMEVWISDDQNRIPLKINSPILVGSVKARIIHMDGIKHELNSKIK' A
#
# COMPACT_ATOMS: atom_id res chain seq x y z
N ASN A 1 7.77 6.32 -13.91
CA ASN A 1 6.40 5.80 -13.73
C ASN A 1 6.30 5.19 -12.34
N MET A 2 5.22 5.45 -11.61
CA MET A 2 4.98 4.92 -10.26
C MET A 2 4.31 3.54 -10.36
N GLU A 3 4.72 2.60 -9.52
CA GLU A 3 4.13 1.27 -9.42
C GLU A 3 3.47 1.11 -8.03
N VAL A 4 2.19 0.75 -8.01
CA VAL A 4 1.42 0.55 -6.77
C VAL A 4 0.74 -0.82 -6.82
N TRP A 5 0.98 -1.63 -5.80
CA TRP A 5 0.32 -2.92 -5.61
C TRP A 5 -0.77 -2.74 -4.57
N ILE A 6 -1.99 -3.16 -4.89
CA ILE A 6 -3.18 -2.90 -4.10
C ILE A 6 -3.77 -4.24 -3.67
N SER A 7 -4.22 -4.33 -2.42
CA SER A 7 -4.96 -5.49 -1.93
C SER A 7 -6.31 -5.63 -2.65
N ASP A 8 -6.84 -6.85 -2.66
CA ASP A 8 -8.17 -7.17 -3.17
C ASP A 8 -9.30 -6.97 -2.14
N ASP A 9 -8.98 -6.46 -0.95
CA ASP A 9 -9.97 -6.10 0.06
C ASP A 9 -10.81 -4.88 -0.35
N GLN A 10 -11.90 -4.66 0.40
CA GLN A 10 -12.83 -3.55 0.12
C GLN A 10 -12.23 -2.17 0.37
N ASN A 11 -11.20 -2.06 1.23
CA ASN A 11 -10.50 -0.81 1.47
C ASN A 11 -9.46 -0.51 0.38
N ARG A 12 -9.08 -1.49 -0.46
CA ARG A 12 -8.07 -1.38 -1.52
C ARG A 12 -6.76 -0.80 -0.99
N ILE A 13 -6.25 -1.42 0.06
CA ILE A 13 -5.07 -0.96 0.80
C ILE A 13 -3.80 -1.14 -0.07
N PRO A 14 -2.96 -0.10 -0.23
CA PRO A 14 -1.69 -0.24 -0.93
C PRO A 14 -0.69 -1.12 -0.15
N LEU A 15 -0.26 -2.22 -0.76
CA LEU A 15 0.69 -3.17 -0.17
C LEU A 15 2.15 -2.79 -0.44
N LYS A 16 2.42 -2.21 -1.62
CA LYS A 16 3.76 -1.81 -2.05
C LYS A 16 3.69 -0.61 -2.97
N ILE A 17 4.57 0.36 -2.74
CA ILE A 17 4.73 1.53 -3.60
C ILE A 17 6.20 1.61 -4.00
N ASN A 18 6.47 1.63 -5.30
CA ASN A 18 7.77 1.94 -5.86
C ASN A 18 7.64 3.18 -6.75
N SER A 19 8.42 4.22 -6.46
CA SER A 19 8.47 5.41 -7.31
C SER A 19 9.92 5.76 -7.64
N PRO A 20 10.28 5.92 -8.92
CA PRO A 20 11.54 6.56 -9.28
C PRO A 20 11.51 8.02 -8.83
N ILE A 21 12.67 8.52 -8.40
CA ILE A 21 12.91 9.94 -8.10
C ILE A 21 14.15 10.39 -8.89
N LEU A 22 14.51 11.68 -8.81
CA LEU A 22 15.62 12.25 -9.58
C LEU A 22 16.93 11.45 -9.43
N VAL A 23 17.21 10.96 -8.22
CA VAL A 23 18.34 10.06 -7.93
C VAL A 23 17.83 8.90 -7.07
N GLY A 24 17.67 7.73 -7.68
CA GLY A 24 17.27 6.50 -7.00
C GLY A 24 15.76 6.22 -7.03
N SER A 25 15.29 5.50 -6.00
CA SER A 25 13.88 5.09 -5.89
C SER A 25 13.42 5.10 -4.44
N VAL A 26 12.15 5.42 -4.23
CA VAL A 26 11.49 5.34 -2.94
C VAL A 26 10.67 4.05 -2.89
N LYS A 27 10.79 3.32 -1.77
CA LYS A 27 9.98 2.16 -1.42
C LYS A 27 9.20 2.48 -0.15
N ALA A 28 7.88 2.44 -0.20
CA ALA A 28 7.04 2.68 0.98
C ALA A 28 6.38 1.38 1.47
N ARG A 29 6.12 1.34 2.79
CA ARG A 29 5.34 0.30 3.47
C ARG A 29 4.37 0.98 4.44
N ILE A 30 3.26 0.31 4.70
CA ILE A 30 2.29 0.77 5.70
C ILE A 30 2.85 0.52 7.10
N ILE A 31 2.80 1.54 7.95
CA ILE A 31 3.26 1.48 9.35
C ILE A 31 2.06 1.44 10.30
N HIS A 32 0.98 2.14 9.96
CA HIS A 32 -0.25 2.20 10.75
C HIS A 32 -1.44 2.57 9.86
N MET A 33 -2.64 2.10 10.22
CA MET A 33 -3.90 2.45 9.58
C MET A 33 -4.96 2.64 10.66
N ASP A 34 -5.70 3.74 10.58
CA ASP A 34 -6.79 4.08 11.48
C ASP A 34 -8.01 4.51 10.65
N GLY A 35 -9.22 4.36 11.20
CA GLY A 35 -10.46 4.83 10.59
C GLY A 35 -10.82 4.15 9.28
N ILE A 36 -10.39 2.90 9.06
CA ILE A 36 -10.71 2.17 7.82
C ILE A 36 -12.22 1.94 7.70
N LYS A 37 -12.73 2.10 6.48
CA LYS A 37 -14.17 2.10 6.19
C LYS A 37 -14.81 0.71 6.30
N HIS A 38 -14.06 -0.31 5.91
CA HIS A 38 -14.49 -1.71 5.93
C HIS A 38 -13.60 -2.52 6.88
N GLU A 39 -14.14 -3.60 7.44
CA GLU A 39 -13.35 -4.53 8.25
C GLU A 39 -12.15 -5.06 7.44
N LEU A 40 -11.00 -5.19 8.11
CA LEU A 40 -9.79 -5.69 7.47
C LEU A 40 -9.90 -7.20 7.26
N ASN A 41 -10.22 -7.61 6.05
CA ASN A 41 -10.33 -9.03 5.64
C ASN A 41 -9.18 -9.50 4.74
N SER A 42 -8.20 -8.63 4.47
CA SER A 42 -6.97 -8.99 3.78
C SER A 42 -6.21 -10.07 4.54
N LYS A 43 -5.50 -10.94 3.81
CA LYS A 43 -4.60 -11.93 4.42
C LYS A 43 -3.42 -11.22 5.09
N ILE A 44 -3.36 -11.30 6.41
CA ILE A 44 -2.23 -10.82 7.21
C ILE A 44 -1.38 -12.06 7.55
N LYS A 45 -0.12 -12.10 7.14
CA LYS A 45 0.85 -13.14 7.53
C LYS A 45 2.20 -12.54 7.83
#